data_AF-A0A7J5XHI3-F1
#
_entry.id   AF-A0A7J5XHI3-F1
#
_cell.length_a   1.000
_cell.length_b   1.000
_cell.length_c   1.000
_cell.angle_alpha   90.00
_cell.angle_beta   90.00
_cell.angle_gamma   90.00
#
_symmetry.space_group_name_H-M   'P 1'
#
loop_
_entity.id
_entity.type
_entity.pdbx_description
1 polymer ?
#
loop_
_entity_poly.entity_id
_entity_poly.type
_entity_poly.pdbx_seq_one_letter_code
_entity_poly.pdbx_strand_id
1 'polypeptide(L)'
;MSCSLSDAAGKREHKVIIVGLDNAGKTTILYQFLMNEVVHTSPTIGSNVEEIVVKNTHFLMWDIGGQESLRSSWNTYYSNTEFIILVVDSTDRERLAISKEELYRMLAHEDLRKAAVLIFANKQDMKDCMSAAEISKYLSLSSIKDHPWHIQSCCALTGEG
;
A
#
# COMPACT_ATOMS: atom_id res chain seq x y z
N MET A 1 -5.60 43.83 23.50
CA MET A 1 -6.27 42.77 22.74
C MET A 1 -5.71 42.75 21.33
N SER A 2 -4.87 41.77 21.00
CA SER A 2 -4.70 41.27 19.63
C SER A 2 -3.77 40.05 19.67
N CYS A 3 -4.30 38.93 20.17
CA CYS A 3 -3.75 37.63 19.81
C CYS A 3 -4.35 37.31 18.44
N SER A 4 -3.56 37.43 17.37
CA SER A 4 -3.95 36.95 16.04
C SER A 4 -3.83 35.43 16.04
N LEU A 5 -4.94 34.76 16.35
CA LEU A 5 -5.18 33.36 16.04
C LEU A 5 -5.35 33.24 14.52
N SER A 6 -4.25 33.30 13.78
CA SER A 6 -4.20 32.90 12.38
C SER A 6 -3.07 31.87 12.26
N ASP A 7 -3.47 30.66 11.89
CA ASP A 7 -2.64 29.52 11.46
C ASP A 7 -2.15 28.52 12.52
N ALA A 8 -3.06 28.07 13.39
CA ALA A 8 -2.92 26.78 14.10
C ALA A 8 -3.85 25.70 13.54
N ALA A 9 -4.20 25.76 12.25
CA ALA A 9 -4.73 24.60 11.54
C ALA A 9 -3.55 23.66 11.26
N GLY A 10 -3.20 22.82 12.24
CA GLY A 10 -2.18 21.79 12.07
C GLY A 10 -2.44 21.04 10.77
N LYS A 11 -1.44 20.99 9.89
CA LYS A 11 -1.53 20.23 8.64
C LYS A 11 -1.95 18.81 8.99
N ARG A 12 -3.13 18.38 8.52
CA ARG A 12 -3.61 17.03 8.76
C ARG A 12 -2.75 16.06 7.96
N GLU A 13 -1.97 15.27 8.68
CA GLU A 13 -1.18 14.18 8.12
C GLU A 13 -2.04 12.93 8.01
N HIS A 14 -1.95 12.24 6.88
CA HIS A 14 -2.67 11.00 6.62
C HIS A 14 -1.72 9.81 6.67
N LYS A 15 -2.02 8.83 7.52
CA LYS A 15 -1.19 7.63 7.65
C LYS A 15 -1.57 6.59 6.61
N VAL A 16 -0.56 6.13 5.87
CA VAL A 16 -0.67 5.08 4.85
C VAL A 16 0.28 3.94 5.22
N ILE A 17 -0.19 2.69 5.15
CA ILE A 17 0.70 1.52 5.19
C ILE A 17 0.79 0.91 3.79
N ILE A 18 2.00 0.59 3.35
CA ILE A 18 2.28 -0.14 2.11
C ILE A 18 2.70 -1.55 2.50
N VAL A 19 1.89 -2.52 2.08
CA VAL A 19 2.00 -3.94 2.45
C VAL A 19 1.87 -4.82 1.21
N GLY A 20 2.20 -6.10 1.36
CA GLY A 20 2.30 -7.05 0.25
C GLY A 20 3.55 -7.90 0.37
N LEU A 21 3.60 -9.00 -0.39
CA LEU A 21 4.67 -9.97 -0.28
C LEU A 21 6.03 -9.37 -0.66
N ASP A 22 7.11 -10.04 -0.24
CA ASP A 22 8.45 -9.75 -0.73
C ASP A 22 8.49 -9.76 -2.26
N ASN A 23 9.35 -8.91 -2.85
CA ASN A 23 9.46 -8.69 -4.29
C ASN A 23 8.23 -8.14 -5.03
N ALA A 24 7.12 -7.80 -4.35
CA ALA A 24 5.95 -7.22 -5.01
C ALA A 24 6.17 -5.81 -5.60
N GLY A 25 7.20 -5.08 -5.13
CA GLY A 25 7.56 -3.74 -5.61
C GLY A 25 7.10 -2.57 -4.73
N LYS A 26 6.83 -2.82 -3.43
CA LYS A 26 6.37 -1.81 -2.47
C LYS A 26 7.31 -0.60 -2.36
N THR A 27 8.58 -0.86 -2.08
CA THR A 27 9.61 0.17 -1.94
C THR A 27 9.84 0.93 -3.26
N THR A 28 9.77 0.24 -4.40
CA THR A 28 9.85 0.87 -5.71
C THR A 28 8.69 1.83 -5.96
N ILE A 29 7.46 1.45 -5.62
CA ILE A 29 6.29 2.35 -5.71
C ILE A 29 6.47 3.56 -4.80
N LEU A 30 6.94 3.36 -3.56
CA LEU A 30 7.19 4.46 -2.64
C LEU A 30 8.18 5.48 -3.22
N TYR A 31 9.32 5.02 -3.73
CA TYR A 31 10.33 5.92 -4.30
C TYR A 31 9.90 6.51 -5.65
N GLN A 32 9.08 5.80 -6.42
CA GLN A 32 8.49 6.35 -7.62
C GLN A 32 7.58 7.55 -7.30
N PHE A 33 6.79 7.48 -6.21
CA PHE A 33 6.01 8.64 -5.74
C PHE A 33 6.87 9.78 -5.22
N LEU A 34 7.98 9.47 -4.54
CA LEU A 34 8.83 10.47 -3.87
C LEU A 34 9.75 11.22 -4.84
N MET A 35 10.39 10.48 -5.75
CA MET A 35 11.52 10.98 -6.55
C MET A 35 11.21 11.02 -8.05
N ASN A 36 10.11 10.40 -8.50
CA ASN A 36 9.80 10.18 -9.91
C ASN A 36 10.96 9.47 -10.66
N GLU A 37 11.73 8.66 -9.93
CA GLU A 37 12.89 7.91 -10.42
C GLU A 37 12.86 6.47 -9.88
N VAL A 38 13.39 5.54 -10.67
CA VAL A 38 13.52 4.14 -10.28
C VAL A 38 14.79 3.96 -9.46
N VAL A 39 14.62 3.61 -8.20
CA VAL A 39 15.73 3.26 -7.30
C VAL A 39 15.90 1.75 -7.25
N HIS A 40 17.13 1.25 -7.37
CA HIS A 40 17.42 -0.15 -7.09
C HIS A 40 17.27 -0.44 -5.60
N THR A 41 16.36 -1.34 -5.25
CA THR A 41 16.04 -1.66 -3.85
C THR A 41 16.45 -3.08 -3.49
N SER A 42 17.01 -3.24 -2.29
CA SER A 42 17.15 -4.54 -1.62
C SER A 42 15.89 -4.88 -0.83
N PRO A 43 15.64 -6.16 -0.48
CA PRO A 43 14.51 -6.52 0.38
C PRO A 43 14.50 -5.73 1.69
N THR A 44 13.39 -5.05 1.97
CA THR A 44 13.20 -4.29 3.21
C THR A 44 13.18 -5.23 4.42
N ILE A 45 13.99 -4.91 5.43
CA ILE A 45 13.98 -5.55 6.76
C ILE A 45 13.30 -4.57 7.72
N GLY A 46 12.21 -4.98 8.37
CA GLY A 46 11.44 -4.09 9.25
C GLY A 46 10.53 -3.15 8.45
N SER A 47 10.73 -1.84 8.57
CA SER A 47 9.93 -0.81 7.89
C SER A 47 10.73 0.42 7.52
N ASN A 48 10.34 1.10 6.43
CA ASN A 48 10.79 2.45 6.08
C ASN A 48 9.62 3.44 6.20
N VAL A 49 9.91 4.72 6.50
CA VAL A 49 8.90 5.78 6.62
C VAL A 49 9.32 6.98 5.81
N GLU A 50 8.45 7.41 4.91
CA GLU A 50 8.66 8.62 4.11
C GLU A 50 7.45 9.55 4.20
N GLU A 51 7.70 10.85 4.13
CA GLU A 51 6.66 11.87 4.02
C GLU A 51 6.50 12.27 2.54
N ILE A 52 5.28 12.18 2.02
CA ILE A 52 4.93 12.59 0.65
C ILE A 52 3.86 13.66 0.68
N VAL A 53 4.07 14.74 -0.10
CA VAL A 53 3.10 15.83 -0.24
C VAL A 53 2.49 15.79 -1.64
N VAL A 54 1.20 15.46 -1.72
CA VAL A 54 0.43 15.45 -2.98
C VAL A 54 -0.65 16.52 -2.90
N LYS A 55 -0.62 17.53 -3.78
CA LYS A 55 -1.65 18.59 -3.86
C LYS A 55 -1.94 19.25 -2.50
N ASN A 56 -0.91 19.55 -1.71
CA ASN A 56 -0.96 20.09 -0.34
C ASN A 56 -1.50 19.13 0.74
N THR A 57 -1.73 17.85 0.41
CA THR A 57 -2.06 16.81 1.37
C THR A 57 -0.78 16.07 1.78
N HIS A 58 -0.55 15.97 3.09
CA HIS A 58 0.62 15.30 3.65
C HIS A 58 0.29 13.84 3.97
N PHE A 59 1.11 12.93 3.46
CA PHE A 59 1.00 11.49 3.71
C PHE A 59 2.25 10.98 4.41
N LEU A 60 2.06 10.23 5.49
CA LEU A 60 3.12 9.48 6.14
C LEU A 60 3.02 8.02 5.68
N MET A 61 3.92 7.61 4.80
CA MET A 61 3.89 6.30 4.16
C MET A 61 4.85 5.33 4.84
N TRP A 62 4.29 4.24 5.37
CA TRP A 62 5.04 3.18 6.02
C TRP A 62 5.20 2.00 5.05
N ASP A 63 6.37 1.82 4.45
CA ASP A 63 6.71 0.62 3.67
C ASP A 63 7.18 -0.50 4.60
N ILE A 64 6.41 -1.59 4.65
CA ILE A 64 6.62 -2.67 5.62
C ILE A 64 7.21 -3.90 4.92
N GLY A 65 8.19 -4.56 5.52
CA GLY A 65 8.82 -5.77 5.01
C GLY A 65 7.80 -6.88 4.72
N GLY A 66 7.88 -7.46 3.52
CA GLY A 66 6.91 -8.46 3.02
C GLY A 66 7.32 -9.92 3.16
N GLN A 67 8.51 -10.17 3.71
CA GLN A 67 9.05 -11.50 3.91
C GLN A 67 8.19 -12.26 4.92
N GLU A 68 8.03 -13.58 4.74
CA GLU A 68 7.16 -14.41 5.57
C GLU A 68 7.40 -14.22 7.08
N SER A 69 8.67 -14.20 7.50
CA SER A 69 9.06 -14.00 8.91
C SER A 69 8.68 -12.64 9.49
N LEU A 70 8.39 -11.65 8.64
CA LEU A 70 8.05 -10.28 9.03
C LEU A 70 6.54 -10.00 9.00
N ARG A 71 5.72 -10.85 8.35
CA ARG A 71 4.28 -10.56 8.18
C ARG A 71 3.51 -10.54 9.50
N SER A 72 3.97 -11.31 10.49
CA SER A 72 3.38 -11.35 11.83
C SER A 72 3.48 -10.02 12.58
N SER A 73 4.39 -9.11 12.19
CA SER A 73 4.55 -7.81 12.82
C SER A 73 3.82 -6.67 12.11
N TRP A 74 3.14 -6.92 11.00
CA TRP A 74 2.38 -5.88 10.27
C TRP A 74 1.35 -5.17 11.17
N ASN A 75 0.75 -5.90 12.10
CA ASN A 75 -0.24 -5.35 13.04
C ASN A 75 0.29 -4.24 13.94
N THR A 76 1.60 -4.18 14.18
CA THR A 76 2.22 -3.09 14.94
C THR A 76 2.06 -1.73 14.27
N TYR A 77 1.74 -1.70 12.97
CA TYR A 77 1.58 -0.47 12.19
C TYR A 77 0.12 -0.06 11.97
N TYR A 78 -0.88 -0.85 12.38
CA TYR A 78 -2.27 -0.61 12.00
C TYR A 78 -2.92 0.60 12.67
N SER A 79 -2.57 0.89 13.93
CA SER A 79 -3.16 1.99 14.68
C SER A 79 -3.10 3.32 13.91
N ASN A 80 -4.25 4.01 13.82
CA ASN A 80 -4.46 5.27 13.10
C ASN A 80 -4.21 5.22 11.57
N THR A 81 -4.16 4.04 10.96
CA THR A 81 -4.03 3.92 9.50
C THR A 81 -5.32 4.33 8.80
N GLU A 82 -5.24 5.28 7.86
CA GLU A 82 -6.39 5.71 7.05
C GLU A 82 -6.43 4.99 5.68
N PHE A 83 -5.27 4.61 5.15
CA PHE A 83 -5.16 3.93 3.85
C PHE A 83 -4.22 2.74 3.91
N ILE A 84 -4.64 1.64 3.29
CA ILE A 84 -3.84 0.45 3.06
C ILE A 84 -3.54 0.40 1.57
N ILE A 85 -2.26 0.37 1.21
CA ILE A 85 -1.81 0.06 -0.15
C ILE A 85 -1.31 -1.38 -0.15
N LEU A 86 -2.09 -2.30 -0.72
CA LEU A 86 -1.66 -3.67 -0.98
C LEU A 86 -1.02 -3.75 -2.36
N VAL A 87 0.27 -4.07 -2.42
CA VAL A 87 0.98 -4.29 -3.68
C VAL A 87 1.04 -5.78 -3.99
N VAL A 88 0.51 -6.14 -5.16
CA VAL A 88 0.47 -7.52 -5.67
C VAL A 88 1.41 -7.63 -6.87
N ASP A 89 2.29 -8.63 -6.84
CA ASP A 89 3.06 -9.02 -8.02
C ASP A 89 2.11 -9.74 -9.00
N SER A 90 1.81 -9.10 -10.13
CA SER A 90 0.89 -9.67 -11.11
C SER A 90 1.46 -10.88 -11.84
N THR A 91 2.76 -11.14 -11.77
CA THR A 91 3.40 -12.33 -12.36
C THR A 91 3.34 -13.54 -11.44
N ASP A 92 3.11 -13.33 -10.14
CA ASP A 92 3.23 -14.36 -9.11
C ASP A 92 1.87 -15.00 -8.78
N ARG A 93 1.41 -15.84 -9.72
CA ARG A 93 0.13 -16.55 -9.59
C ARG A 93 0.11 -17.50 -8.39
N GLU A 94 1.25 -18.11 -8.07
CA GLU A 94 1.37 -19.12 -7.01
C GLU A 94 1.18 -18.52 -5.62
N ARG A 95 1.73 -17.32 -5.37
CA ARG A 95 1.63 -16.67 -4.05
C ARG A 95 0.43 -15.73 -3.91
N LEU A 96 -0.46 -15.67 -4.90
CA LEU A 96 -1.67 -14.84 -4.80
C LEU A 96 -2.63 -15.32 -3.69
N ALA A 97 -2.65 -16.61 -3.38
CA ALA A 97 -3.38 -17.18 -2.24
C ALA A 97 -2.92 -16.57 -0.91
N ILE A 98 -1.61 -16.40 -0.73
CA ILE A 98 -1.02 -15.81 0.47
C ILE A 98 -1.41 -14.33 0.56
N SER A 99 -1.34 -13.59 -0.56
CA SER A 99 -1.78 -12.19 -0.60
C SER A 99 -3.25 -12.03 -0.21
N LYS A 100 -4.11 -12.98 -0.63
CA LYS A 100 -5.51 -13.02 -0.22
C LYS A 100 -5.64 -13.23 1.28
N GLU A 101 -4.98 -14.24 1.83
CA GLU A 101 -5.06 -14.54 3.27
C GLU A 101 -4.63 -13.34 4.11
N GLU A 102 -3.50 -12.72 3.77
CA GLU A 102 -3.00 -11.54 4.49
C GLU A 102 -3.94 -10.35 4.35
N LEU A 103 -4.53 -10.11 3.17
CA LEU A 103 -5.54 -9.05 2.98
C LEU A 103 -6.71 -9.24 3.94
N TYR A 104 -7.35 -10.42 3.97
CA TYR A 104 -8.50 -10.65 4.85
C TYR A 104 -8.12 -10.66 6.33
N ARG A 105 -6.91 -11.13 6.68
CA ARG A 105 -6.39 -11.04 8.04
C ARG A 105 -6.25 -9.58 8.49
N MET A 106 -5.76 -8.70 7.62
CA MET A 106 -5.68 -7.26 7.89
C MET A 106 -7.07 -6.64 8.05
N LEU A 107 -7.98 -6.87 7.10
CA LEU A 107 -9.32 -6.25 7.14
C LEU A 107 -10.15 -6.70 8.34
N ALA A 108 -9.90 -7.90 8.89
CA ALA A 108 -10.53 -8.35 10.12
C ALA A 108 -10.05 -7.63 11.38
N HIS A 109 -8.92 -6.91 11.32
CA HIS A 109 -8.33 -6.26 12.49
C HIS A 109 -9.08 -4.99 12.89
N GLU A 110 -9.35 -4.80 14.18
CA GLU A 110 -10.19 -3.71 14.68
C GLU A 110 -9.64 -2.31 14.35
N ASP A 111 -8.32 -2.14 14.44
CA ASP A 111 -7.64 -0.88 14.11
C ASP A 111 -7.78 -0.45 12.65
N LEU A 112 -8.08 -1.39 11.75
CA LEU A 112 -8.18 -1.11 10.31
C LEU A 112 -9.60 -0.89 9.83
N ARG A 113 -10.64 -1.08 10.66
CA ARG A 113 -12.07 -1.03 10.27
C ARG A 113 -12.53 0.19 9.48
N LYS A 114 -11.80 1.30 9.55
CA LYS A 114 -12.12 2.56 8.84
C LYS A 114 -11.20 2.84 7.65
N ALA A 115 -10.17 2.02 7.45
CA ALA A 115 -9.18 2.24 6.42
C ALA A 115 -9.74 1.92 5.03
N ALA A 116 -9.42 2.75 4.04
CA ALA A 116 -9.68 2.44 2.64
C ALA A 116 -8.52 1.62 2.06
N VAL A 117 -8.82 0.77 1.07
CA VAL A 117 -7.86 -0.17 0.49
C VAL A 117 -7.59 0.16 -0.97
N LEU A 118 -6.34 0.44 -1.31
CA LEU A 118 -5.88 0.49 -2.70
C LEU A 118 -5.06 -0.76 -2.98
N ILE A 119 -5.43 -1.48 -4.03
CA ILE A 119 -4.68 -2.63 -4.51
C ILE A 119 -3.92 -2.21 -5.77
N PHE A 120 -2.59 -2.26 -5.72
CA PHE A 120 -1.76 -2.13 -6.92
C PHE A 120 -1.50 -3.51 -7.51
N ALA A 121 -2.07 -3.76 -8.68
CA ALA A 121 -1.70 -4.87 -9.55
C ALA A 121 -0.43 -4.47 -10.31
N ASN A 122 0.72 -4.70 -9.68
CA ASN A 122 2.02 -4.22 -10.15
C ASN A 122 2.67 -5.19 -11.15
N LYS A 123 3.66 -4.71 -11.90
CA LYS A 123 4.42 -5.45 -12.94
C LYS A 123 3.58 -5.80 -14.17
N GLN A 124 2.71 -4.89 -14.57
CA GLN A 124 1.86 -5.06 -15.76
C GLN A 124 2.64 -4.98 -17.09
N ASP A 125 3.91 -4.56 -17.04
CA ASP A 125 4.87 -4.59 -18.15
C ASP A 125 5.34 -6.01 -18.51
N MET A 126 5.18 -6.97 -17.58
CA MET A 126 5.65 -8.33 -17.76
C MET A 126 4.68 -9.18 -18.59
N LYS A 127 5.24 -10.05 -19.45
CA LYS A 127 4.45 -11.03 -20.21
C LYS A 127 3.72 -12.00 -19.28
N ASP A 128 2.53 -12.41 -19.68
CA ASP A 128 1.67 -13.39 -18.98
C ASP A 128 1.27 -12.99 -17.54
N CYS A 129 1.46 -11.73 -17.17
CA CYS A 129 0.98 -11.20 -15.90
C CYS A 129 -0.55 -11.25 -15.83
N MET A 130 -1.06 -11.36 -14.61
CA MET A 130 -2.48 -11.26 -14.32
C MET A 130 -2.97 -9.83 -14.53
N SER A 131 -4.09 -9.68 -15.22
CA SER A 131 -4.81 -8.41 -15.25
C SER A 131 -5.35 -8.05 -13.86
N ALA A 132 -5.60 -6.75 -13.63
CA ALA A 132 -6.30 -6.29 -12.44
C ALA A 132 -7.67 -6.99 -12.25
N ALA A 133 -8.36 -7.33 -13.34
CA ALA A 133 -9.63 -8.06 -13.27
C ALA A 133 -9.46 -9.51 -12.74
N GLU A 134 -8.44 -10.23 -13.19
CA GLU A 134 -8.11 -11.57 -12.68
C GLU A 134 -7.73 -11.52 -11.19
N ILE A 135 -6.87 -10.57 -10.80
CA ILE A 135 -6.46 -10.38 -9.41
C ILE A 135 -7.68 -10.04 -8.55
N SER A 136 -8.52 -9.10 -8.99
CA SER A 136 -9.74 -8.69 -8.27
C SER A 136 -10.67 -9.88 -8.03
N LYS A 137 -10.89 -10.72 -9.07
CA LYS A 137 -11.70 -11.93 -8.97
C LYS A 137 -11.10 -12.92 -7.99
N TYR A 138 -9.80 -13.19 -8.08
CA TYR A 138 -9.12 -14.17 -7.24
C TYR A 138 -9.11 -13.76 -5.76
N LEU A 139 -8.76 -12.50 -5.47
CA LEU A 139 -8.81 -11.92 -4.13
C LEU A 139 -10.25 -11.75 -3.63
N SER A 140 -11.25 -11.94 -4.50
CA SER A 140 -12.66 -11.78 -4.17
C SER A 140 -12.98 -10.38 -3.67
N LEU A 141 -12.38 -9.33 -4.24
CA LEU A 141 -12.54 -7.95 -3.73
C LEU A 141 -14.01 -7.51 -3.65
N SER A 142 -14.85 -8.02 -4.56
CA SER A 142 -16.31 -7.77 -4.54
C SER A 142 -17.03 -8.23 -3.26
N SER A 143 -16.46 -9.14 -2.46
CA SER A 143 -17.03 -9.53 -1.15
C SER A 143 -16.65 -8.60 0.00
N ILE A 144 -15.69 -7.69 -0.19
CA ILE A 144 -15.36 -6.66 0.79
C ILE A 144 -16.47 -5.60 0.74
N LYS A 145 -17.19 -5.42 1.86
CA LYS A 145 -18.36 -4.53 1.96
C LYS A 145 -18.20 -3.44 3.02
N ASP A 146 -17.32 -3.69 3.97
CA ASP A 146 -17.00 -2.90 5.14
C ASP A 146 -15.87 -1.89 4.90
N HIS A 147 -15.10 -2.05 3.83
CA HIS A 147 -14.06 -1.11 3.43
C HIS A 147 -14.28 -0.58 2.01
N PRO A 148 -14.10 0.73 1.76
CA PRO A 148 -13.91 1.24 0.42
C PRO A 148 -12.65 0.64 -0.18
N TRP A 149 -12.72 0.21 -1.45
CA TRP A 149 -11.55 -0.33 -2.14
C TRP A 149 -11.50 0.05 -3.62
N HIS A 150 -10.29 0.11 -4.16
CA HIS A 150 -10.01 0.25 -5.59
C HIS A 150 -8.85 -0.66 -5.98
N ILE A 151 -8.84 -1.16 -7.22
CA ILE A 151 -7.71 -1.89 -7.80
C ILE A 151 -7.21 -1.16 -9.03
N GLN A 152 -5.90 -0.97 -9.11
CA GLN A 152 -5.23 -0.21 -10.15
C GLN A 152 -4.09 -1.04 -10.74
N SER A 153 -4.12 -1.22 -12.07
CA SER A 153 -2.98 -1.74 -12.81
C SER A 153 -1.85 -0.70 -12.77
N CYS A 154 -0.62 -1.14 -12.49
CA CYS A 154 0.53 -0.26 -12.49
C CYS A 154 1.83 -0.95 -12.92
N CYS A 155 2.82 -0.13 -13.26
CA CYS A 155 4.21 -0.53 -13.39
C CYS A 155 5.08 0.40 -12.55
N ALA A 156 5.59 -0.12 -11.42
CA ALA A 156 6.45 0.65 -10.52
C ALA A 156 7.75 1.16 -11.17
N LEU A 157 8.20 0.54 -12.28
CA LEU A 157 9.41 0.94 -13.00
C LEU A 157 9.19 2.09 -13.98
N THR A 158 7.96 2.27 -14.49
CA THR A 158 7.64 3.37 -15.41
C THR A 158 6.88 4.50 -14.70
N GLY A 159 6.28 4.22 -13.55
CA GLY A 159 5.39 5.13 -12.85
C GLY A 159 3.98 5.19 -13.44
N GLU A 160 3.65 4.35 -14.42
CA GLU A 160 2.29 4.24 -14.93
C GLU A 160 1.35 3.61 -13.90
N GLY A 161 0.19 4.22 -13.67
CA GLY A 161 -0.84 3.73 -12.75
C GLY A 161 -1.62 4.84 -12.06
#